data_AF-A0A967JV52-F1
#
_entry.id   AF-A0A967JV52-F1
#
_cell.length_a   1.000
_cell.length_b   1.000
_cell.length_c   1.000
_cell.angle_alpha   90.00
_cell.angle_beta   90.00
_cell.angle_gamma   90.00
#
_symmetry.space_group_name_H-M   'P 1'
#
loop_
_entity.id
_entity.type
_entity.pdbx_description
1 polymer ?
#
loop_
_entity_poly.entity_id
_entity_poly.type
_entity_poly.pdbx_seq_one_letter_code
_entity_poly.pdbx_strand_id
1 'polypeptide(L)' 'ATLIYTDYTDLTELFVEFPALVAGESSTFAAHVTRLSDYEPLISGRLDVVLEADGKP' A
#
# COMPACT_ATOMS: atom_id res chain seq x y z
N ALA A 1 -17.11 -0.91 0.52
CA ALA A 1 -16.47 0.39 0.77
C ALA A 1 -14.98 0.24 0.54
N THR A 2 -14.33 1.22 -0.09
CA THR A 2 -12.88 1.22 -0.29
C THR A 2 -12.20 1.79 0.96
N LEU A 3 -11.18 1.09 1.43
CA LEU A 3 -10.28 1.55 2.50
C LEU A 3 -9.10 2.25 1.84
N ILE A 4 -8.71 3.39 2.39
CA ILE A 4 -7.64 4.24 1.88
C ILE A 4 -6.74 4.59 3.05
N TYR A 5 -5.44 4.41 2.87
CA TYR A 5 -4.42 4.78 3.85
C TYR A 5 -3.28 5.52 3.17
N THR A 6 -2.75 6.52 3.86
CA THR A 6 -1.54 7.22 3.47
C THR A 6 -0.59 7.21 4.65
N ASP A 7 0.65 6.84 4.40
CA ASP A 7 1.74 6.92 5.36
C ASP A 7 2.94 7.66 4.74
N TYR A 8 3.74 8.28 5.59
CA TYR A 8 4.86 9.10 5.16
C TYR A 8 6.14 8.70 5.88
N THR A 9 7.22 8.68 5.12
CA THR A 9 8.59 8.79 5.65
C THR A 9 9.13 10.18 5.36
N ASP A 10 10.37 10.45 5.77
CA ASP A 10 11.07 11.68 5.38
C ASP A 10 11.33 11.77 3.86
N LEU A 11 11.23 10.65 3.12
CA LEU A 11 11.62 10.56 1.72
C LEU A 11 10.46 10.28 0.77
N THR A 12 9.43 9.58 1.24
CA THR A 12 8.35 9.08 0.37
C THR A 12 7.00 9.13 1.06
N GLU A 13 5.96 9.33 0.26
CA GLU A 13 4.59 8.98 0.58
C GLU A 13 4.31 7.55 0.09
N LEU A 14 3.65 6.75 0.92
CA LEU A 14 2.98 5.51 0.52
C LEU A 14 1.46 5.74 0.59
N PHE A 15 0.79 5.66 -0.55
CA PHE A 15 -0.67 5.66 -0.64
C PHE A 15 -1.15 4.28 -1.06
N VAL A 16 -2.14 3.73 -0.34
CA VAL A 16 -2.75 2.44 -0.68
C VAL A 16 -4.27 2.52 -0.68
N GLU A 17 -4.88 1.79 -1.60
CA GLU A 17 -6.34 1.61 -1.66
C GLU A 17 -6.73 0.18 -1.99
N PHE A 18 -7.73 -0.32 -1.27
CA PHE A 18 -8.23 -1.68 -1.42
C PHE A 18 -9.66 -1.80 -0.86
N PRO A 19 -10.49 -2.71 -1.37
CA PRO A 19 -11.78 -2.99 -0.75
C PRO A 19 -11.59 -3.70 0.60
N ALA A 20 -12.62 -3.69 1.45
CA ALA A 20 -12.61 -4.51 2.66
C ALA A 20 -12.29 -5.98 2.34
N LEU A 21 -11.36 -6.57 3.09
CA LEU A 21 -10.89 -7.93 2.83
C LEU A 21 -11.93 -8.95 3.32
N VAL A 22 -12.33 -9.87 2.43
CA VAL A 22 -13.29 -10.93 2.71
C VAL A 22 -12.63 -12.28 2.50
N ALA A 23 -12.78 -13.18 3.46
CA ALA A 23 -12.15 -14.49 3.43
C ALA A 23 -12.62 -15.30 2.20
N GLY A 24 -11.66 -15.79 1.42
CA GLY A 24 -11.90 -16.59 0.21
C GLY A 24 -12.18 -15.77 -1.05
N GLU A 25 -12.20 -14.44 -0.97
CA GLU A 25 -12.39 -13.56 -2.12
C GLU A 25 -11.08 -12.91 -2.55
N SER A 26 -10.88 -12.80 -3.87
CA SER A 26 -9.77 -12.01 -4.41
C SER A 26 -10.00 -10.53 -4.16
N SER A 27 -8.95 -9.83 -3.72
CA SER A 27 -8.99 -8.39 -3.47
C SER A 27 -7.84 -7.70 -4.22
N THR A 28 -8.16 -6.61 -4.93
CA THR A 28 -7.14 -5.76 -5.54
C THR A 28 -6.56 -4.84 -4.49
N PHE A 29 -5.22 -4.84 -4.37
CA PHE A 29 -4.47 -3.93 -3.51
C PHE A 29 -3.59 -3.02 -4.38
N ALA A 30 -3.97 -1.76 -4.51
CA ALA A 30 -3.19 -0.77 -5.23
C ALA A 30 -2.26 -0.02 -4.27
N ALA A 31 -0.98 0.10 -4.65
CA ALA A 31 0.04 0.82 -3.89
C ALA A 31 0.76 1.81 -4.79
N HIS A 32 0.85 3.05 -4.33
CA HIS A 32 1.52 4.16 -4.99
C HIS A 32 2.61 4.68 -4.07
N VAL A 33 3.84 4.75 -4.57
CA VAL A 33 4.97 5.31 -3.84
C VAL A 33 5.44 6.56 -4.56
N THR A 34 5.36 7.69 -3.89
CA THR A 34 5.72 9.01 -4.44
C THR A 34 6.93 9.55 -3.69
N ARG A 35 7.95 10.01 -4.41
CA ARG A 35 9.12 10.67 -3.80
C ARG A 35 8.74 12.08 -3.36
N LEU A 36 9.07 12.47 -2.14
CA LEU A 36 8.75 13.81 -1.63
C LEU A 36 9.68 14.91 -2.14
N SER A 37 10.84 14.54 -2.71
CA SER A 37 11.80 15.48 -3.28
C SER A 37 11.29 16.20 -4.53
N ASP A 38 10.52 15.49 -5.34
CA ASP A 38 10.12 15.89 -6.69
C ASP A 38 8.66 15.53 -7.02
N TYR A 39 7.94 14.86 -6.11
CA TYR A 39 6.55 14.39 -6.28
C TYR A 39 6.34 13.42 -7.45
N GLU A 40 7.42 12.80 -7.93
CA GLU A 40 7.40 11.83 -9.01
C GLU A 40 7.25 10.39 -8.45
N PRO A 41 6.64 9.47 -9.20
CA PRO A 41 6.46 8.10 -8.75
C PRO A 41 7.79 7.35 -8.68
N LEU A 42 7.91 6.46 -7.71
CA LEU A 42 9.01 5.50 -7.66
C LEU A 42 8.77 4.38 -8.70
N ILE A 43 9.54 4.37 -9.78
CA ILE A 43 9.32 3.48 -10.94
C ILE A 43 10.06 2.15 -10.88
N SER A 44 10.91 1.94 -9.87
CA SER A 44 11.71 0.72 -9.72
C SER A 44 11.98 0.43 -8.25
N GLY A 45 11.97 -0.85 -7.89
CA GLY A 45 12.20 -1.30 -6.52
C GLY A 45 11.57 -2.67 -6.28
N ARG A 46 11.48 -3.06 -5.01
CA ARG A 46 10.77 -4.26 -4.56
C ARG A 46 9.78 -3.85 -3.48
N LEU A 47 8.50 -4.17 -3.69
CA LEU A 47 7.45 -3.98 -2.71
C LEU A 47 7.06 -5.34 -2.13
N ASP A 48 7.26 -5.50 -0.83
CA ASP A 48 6.73 -6.65 -0.08
C ASP A 48 5.36 -6.29 0.48
N VAL A 49 4.41 -7.20 0.34
CA VAL A 49 3.08 -7.07 0.93
C VAL A 49 2.85 -8.30 1.80
N VAL A 50 2.58 -8.05 3.08
CA VAL A 50 2.21 -9.08 4.05
C VAL A 50 0.82 -8.77 4.58
N LEU A 51 -0.10 -9.71 4.40
CA LEU A 51 -1.39 -9.68 5.06
C LEU A 51 -1.23 -10.46 6.37
N GLU A 52 -1.50 -9.84 7.51
CA GLU A 52 -1.41 -10.52 8.81
C GLU A 52 -2.68 -10.28 9.64
N ALA A 53 -3.06 -11.29 10.43
CA ALA A 53 -4.08 -11.21 11.46
C ALA A 53 -3.51 -11.77 12.77
N ASP A 54 -3.62 -11.02 13.87
CA ASP A 54 -3.10 -11.42 15.19
C ASP A 54 -1.63 -11.89 15.18
N GLY A 55 -0.78 -11.23 14.37
CA GLY A 55 0.64 -11.55 14.23
C GLY A 55 0.94 -12.84 13.45
N LYS A 56 -0.04 -13.32 12.66
CA LYS A 56 0.11 -14.47 11.76
C LYS A 56 -0.19 -14.04 10.33
N PRO A 57 0.65 -14.38 9.36
CA PRO A 57 0.34 -14.17 7.95
C PRO A 57 -0.83 -15.05 7.48
#